data_AF-A0AB73P410-F1
#
_entry.id   AF-A0AB73P410-F1
#
_cell.length_a   1.000
_cell.length_b   1.000
_cell.length_c   1.000
_cell.angle_alpha   90.00
_cell.angle_beta   90.00
_cell.angle_gamma   90.00
#
_symmetry.space_group_name_H-M   'P 1'
#
loop_
_entity.id
_entity.type
_entity.pdbx_description
1 polymer ?
#
loop_
_entity_poly.entity_id
_entity_poly.type
_entity_poly.pdbx_seq_one_letter_code
_entity_poly.pdbx_strand_id
1 'polypeptide(L)'
;MNGHVVRQTTVENGKYSIWASDVVTSIGDKVEIIGMDANGVERSRVTVTIMNAPVEEMTLTVNEYTFGENNITGTKSANVSRVQLFVNGVMKRTAALNGNNFEVYAKDVIVSASDKVEIVGFDKYGNEKRVPVTIKEKEPEKIDLTVNPYKLGDGSITGTVSENVSYVTLNQGANVLKRGEVKGSNFSIWAQGIVTETPGNYTIVAHTASGETKEVPLVVNP
;
A
#
# COMPACT_ATOMS: atom_id res chain seq x y z
N MET A 1 -5.93 -13.81 44.04
CA MET A 1 -6.79 -13.20 43.00
C MET A 1 -8.22 -13.66 43.24
N ASN A 2 -9.16 -12.73 43.40
CA ASN A 2 -10.58 -13.07 43.63
C ASN A 2 -10.81 -14.10 44.75
N GLY A 3 -10.03 -14.01 45.84
CA GLY A 3 -10.13 -14.93 46.99
C GLY A 3 -9.31 -16.23 46.91
N HIS A 4 -8.69 -16.55 45.76
CA HIS A 4 -7.85 -17.74 45.59
C HIS A 4 -6.35 -17.41 45.49
N VAL A 5 -5.52 -18.27 46.05
CA VAL A 5 -4.06 -18.23 45.83
C VAL A 5 -3.79 -18.76 44.43
N VAL A 6 -3.25 -17.90 43.57
CA VAL A 6 -2.94 -18.25 42.17
C VAL A 6 -1.46 -18.51 41.95
N ARG A 7 -0.58 -17.96 42.81
CA ARG A 7 0.88 -18.12 42.74
C ARG A 7 1.52 -17.98 44.12
N GLN A 8 2.68 -18.63 44.28
CA GLN A 8 3.57 -18.51 45.43
C GLN A 8 5.01 -18.31 44.95
N THR A 9 5.80 -17.63 45.77
CA THR A 9 7.23 -17.38 45.50
C THR A 9 7.98 -17.38 46.83
N THR A 10 9.29 -17.57 46.79
CA THR A 10 10.16 -17.42 47.96
C THR A 10 10.58 -15.96 48.14
N VAL A 11 10.79 -15.55 49.38
CA VAL A 11 11.32 -14.23 49.72
C VAL A 11 12.81 -14.36 50.05
N GLU A 12 13.66 -13.58 49.38
CA GLU A 12 15.10 -13.54 49.63
C GLU A 12 15.52 -12.13 50.03
N ASN A 13 16.11 -11.98 51.23
CA ASN A 13 16.52 -10.68 51.79
C ASN A 13 15.41 -9.61 51.74
N GLY A 14 14.17 -10.02 52.03
CA GLY A 14 12.99 -9.14 51.98
C GLY A 14 12.50 -8.78 50.57
N LYS A 15 13.11 -9.31 49.52
CA LYS A 15 12.70 -9.13 48.12
C LYS A 15 11.96 -10.34 47.61
N TYR A 16 10.99 -10.11 46.73
CA TYR A 16 10.23 -11.15 46.06
C TYR A 16 9.88 -10.70 44.64
N SER A 17 9.56 -11.65 43.78
CA SER A 17 9.03 -11.39 42.44
C SER A 17 7.98 -12.44 42.11
N ILE A 18 6.85 -11.98 41.60
CA ILE A 18 5.72 -12.82 41.20
C ILE A 18 5.42 -12.44 39.76
N TRP A 19 5.67 -13.36 38.83
CA TRP A 19 5.17 -13.19 37.47
C TRP A 19 3.62 -13.19 37.55
N ALA A 20 2.94 -12.29 36.85
CA ALA A 20 1.49 -12.13 36.99
C ALA A 20 0.76 -11.85 35.68
N SER A 21 1.49 -11.81 34.55
CA SER A 21 0.97 -11.34 33.26
C SER A 21 -0.13 -12.21 32.66
N ASP A 22 -0.20 -13.49 33.04
CA ASP A 22 -1.19 -14.46 32.58
C ASP A 22 -2.43 -14.51 33.46
N VAL A 23 -2.31 -14.09 34.72
CA VAL A 23 -3.39 -14.16 35.70
C VAL A 23 -4.04 -12.80 35.93
N VAL A 24 -3.30 -11.69 35.86
CA VAL A 24 -3.85 -10.33 35.94
C VAL A 24 -4.11 -9.85 34.52
N THR A 25 -5.39 -9.80 34.17
CA THR A 25 -5.85 -9.53 32.79
C THR A 25 -6.60 -8.21 32.67
N SER A 26 -7.01 -7.62 33.79
CA SER A 26 -7.76 -6.37 33.84
C SER A 26 -7.35 -5.51 35.04
N ILE A 27 -7.45 -4.19 34.90
CA ILE A 27 -7.31 -3.25 36.02
C ILE A 27 -8.39 -3.43 37.11
N GLY A 28 -9.49 -4.12 36.78
CA GLY A 28 -10.53 -4.48 37.74
C GLY A 28 -10.19 -5.71 38.60
N ASP A 29 -9.11 -6.42 38.29
CA ASP A 29 -8.75 -7.62 39.03
C ASP A 29 -8.34 -7.29 40.47
N LYS A 30 -8.96 -7.99 41.43
CA LYS A 30 -8.57 -7.89 42.83
C LYS A 30 -7.36 -8.76 43.09
N VAL A 31 -6.21 -8.11 43.20
CA VAL A 31 -4.92 -8.75 43.48
C VAL A 31 -4.48 -8.40 44.90
N GLU A 32 -4.13 -9.42 45.67
CA GLU A 32 -3.60 -9.28 47.03
C GLU A 32 -2.32 -10.10 47.14
N ILE A 33 -1.32 -9.55 47.83
CA ILE A 33 -0.12 -10.28 48.24
C ILE A 33 -0.26 -10.61 49.72
N ILE A 34 -0.09 -11.89 50.04
CA ILE A 34 -0.16 -12.41 51.40
C ILE A 34 1.25 -12.82 51.82
N GLY A 35 1.76 -12.18 52.88
CA GLY A 35 3.01 -12.55 53.52
C GLY A 35 2.76 -13.56 54.64
N MET A 36 3.39 -14.73 54.57
CA MET A 36 3.27 -15.79 55.57
C MET A 36 4.59 -15.96 56.33
N ASP A 37 4.51 -16.38 57.60
CA ASP A 37 5.69 -16.80 58.37
C ASP A 37 6.10 -18.25 58.09
N ALA A 38 7.17 -18.72 58.73
CA ALA A 38 7.69 -20.07 58.57
C ALA A 38 6.71 -21.20 58.96
N ASN A 39 5.69 -20.89 59.78
CA ASN A 39 4.65 -21.83 60.19
C ASN A 39 3.42 -21.76 59.28
N GLY A 40 3.47 -20.96 58.20
CA GLY A 40 2.37 -20.76 57.26
C GLY A 40 1.30 -19.81 57.77
N VAL A 41 1.55 -19.06 58.85
CA VAL A 41 0.59 -18.10 59.39
C VAL A 41 0.68 -16.79 58.61
N GLU A 42 -0.46 -16.29 58.12
CA GLU A 42 -0.56 -14.97 57.50
C GLU A 42 -0.14 -13.87 58.50
N ARG A 43 0.84 -13.07 58.11
CA ARG A 43 1.35 -11.94 58.90
C ARG A 43 1.06 -10.59 58.26
N SER A 44 0.80 -10.56 56.97
CA SER A 44 0.51 -9.33 56.23
C SER A 44 -0.32 -9.63 54.99
N ARG A 45 -1.18 -8.68 54.63
CA ARG A 45 -1.94 -8.68 53.39
C ARG A 45 -1.92 -7.28 52.82
N VAL A 46 -1.55 -7.18 51.55
CA VAL A 46 -1.53 -5.91 50.82
C VAL A 46 -2.28 -6.07 49.52
N THR A 47 -3.23 -5.17 49.27
CA THR A 47 -3.89 -5.05 47.97
C THR A 47 -2.96 -4.40 46.97
N VAL A 48 -2.81 -5.00 45.79
CA VAL A 48 -2.03 -4.44 44.69
C VAL A 48 -2.96 -3.59 43.83
N THR A 49 -2.62 -2.31 43.67
CA THR A 49 -3.28 -1.44 42.69
C THR A 49 -2.77 -1.77 41.29
N ILE A 50 -3.65 -2.26 40.43
CA ILE A 50 -3.34 -2.51 39.01
C ILE A 50 -3.59 -1.21 38.24
N MET A 51 -2.60 -0.78 37.46
CA MET A 51 -2.66 0.46 36.67
C MET A 51 -2.61 0.13 35.18
N ASN A 52 -3.25 0.95 34.35
CA ASN A 52 -3.04 0.90 32.91
C ASN A 52 -1.57 1.19 32.59
N ALA A 53 -1.08 0.59 31.49
CA ALA A 53 0.20 1.01 30.93
C ALA A 53 0.17 2.52 30.63
N PRO A 54 1.29 3.24 30.78
CA PRO A 54 1.36 4.63 30.37
C PRO A 54 0.94 4.75 28.90
N VAL A 55 0.02 5.67 28.61
CA VAL A 55 -0.29 6.03 27.23
C VAL A 55 0.72 7.09 26.82
N GLU A 56 1.70 6.70 26.01
CA GLU A 56 2.64 7.65 25.44
C GLU A 56 1.97 8.35 24.26
N GLU A 57 2.14 9.67 24.16
CA GLU A 57 1.61 10.40 23.01
C GLU A 57 2.32 9.93 21.74
N MET A 58 1.54 9.38 20.81
CA MET A 58 2.01 8.93 19.51
C MET A 58 1.56 9.89 18.42
N THR A 59 2.50 10.34 17.60
CA THR A 59 2.19 10.96 16.31
C THR A 59 2.55 9.98 15.20
N LEU A 60 1.68 9.93 14.20
CA LEU A 60 1.83 9.08 13.02
C LEU A 60 1.23 9.86 11.87
N THR A 61 2.01 10.08 10.82
CA THR A 61 1.57 10.73 9.58
C THR A 61 1.83 9.77 8.44
N VAL A 62 0.90 9.70 7.51
CA VAL A 62 1.00 8.82 6.34
C VAL A 62 0.88 9.69 5.11
N ASN A 63 1.80 9.53 4.18
CA ASN A 63 1.74 10.20 2.88
C ASN A 63 0.61 9.57 2.06
N GLU A 64 0.04 10.34 1.13
CA GLU A 64 -0.89 9.79 0.15
C GLU A 64 -0.20 8.70 -0.67
N TYR A 65 -0.94 7.65 -1.01
CA TYR A 65 -0.44 6.51 -1.77
C TYR A 65 -1.07 6.51 -3.15
N THR A 66 -0.26 6.54 -4.21
CA THR A 66 -0.80 6.36 -5.57
C THR A 66 -0.93 4.87 -5.86
N PHE A 67 -2.11 4.44 -6.30
CA PHE A 67 -2.39 3.04 -6.60
C PHE A 67 -1.37 2.47 -7.59
N GLY A 68 -0.76 1.34 -7.23
CA GLY A 68 0.28 0.66 -8.00
C GLY A 68 1.72 1.06 -7.66
N GLU A 69 1.94 2.07 -6.81
CA GLU A 69 3.26 2.38 -6.26
C GLU A 69 3.75 1.26 -5.34
N ASN A 70 5.08 1.14 -5.21
CA ASN A 70 5.66 0.06 -4.43
C ASN A 70 5.34 0.18 -2.93
N ASN A 71 5.51 1.36 -2.35
CA ASN A 71 5.56 1.53 -0.90
C ASN A 71 4.61 2.63 -0.41
N ILE A 72 4.06 2.45 0.79
CA ILE A 72 3.49 3.52 1.60
C ILE A 72 4.59 4.07 2.50
N THR A 73 4.66 5.39 2.63
CA THR A 73 5.65 6.09 3.46
C THR A 73 4.98 7.05 4.43
N GLY A 74 5.72 7.45 5.45
CA GLY A 74 5.26 8.47 6.40
C GLY A 74 6.23 8.67 7.55
N THR A 75 5.76 9.36 8.59
CA THR A 75 6.58 9.64 9.79
C THR A 75 5.88 9.24 11.08
N LYS A 76 6.67 9.02 12.13
CA LYS A 76 6.23 8.63 13.47
C LYS A 76 6.98 9.41 14.56
N SER A 77 6.38 9.55 15.74
CA SER A 77 7.12 9.99 16.93
C SER A 77 8.08 8.91 17.45
N ALA A 78 8.98 9.30 18.35
CA ALA A 78 9.94 8.39 18.99
C ALA A 78 9.25 7.28 19.82
N ASN A 79 8.08 7.56 20.38
CA ASN A 79 7.31 6.63 21.21
C ASN A 79 6.69 5.48 20.40
N VAL A 80 6.57 5.62 19.08
CA VAL A 80 6.11 4.54 18.19
C VAL A 80 7.28 3.58 17.95
N SER A 81 7.17 2.38 18.54
CA SER A 81 8.17 1.30 18.48
C SER A 81 8.01 0.40 17.26
N ARG A 82 6.79 0.30 16.71
CA ARG A 82 6.47 -0.56 15.56
C ARG A 82 5.39 0.08 14.70
N VAL A 83 5.47 -0.10 13.38
CA VAL A 83 4.46 0.36 12.42
C VAL A 83 4.04 -0.81 11.55
N GLN A 84 2.74 -0.96 11.28
CA GLN A 84 2.18 -2.07 10.51
C GLN A 84 1.16 -1.59 9.49
N LEU A 85 1.14 -2.24 8.33
CA LEU A 85 0.16 -2.07 7.26
C LEU A 85 -1.00 -3.04 7.48
N PHE A 86 -2.21 -2.50 7.51
CA PHE A 86 -3.46 -3.25 7.49
C PHE A 86 -4.21 -2.96 6.19
N VAL A 87 -4.74 -4.00 5.58
CA VAL A 87 -5.62 -3.90 4.40
C VAL A 87 -6.88 -4.70 4.68
N ASN A 88 -8.04 -4.05 4.57
CA ASN A 88 -9.35 -4.62 4.87
C ASN A 88 -9.41 -5.30 6.25
N GLY A 89 -8.80 -4.67 7.26
CA GLY A 89 -8.75 -5.16 8.64
C GLY A 89 -7.73 -6.26 8.93
N VAL A 90 -6.98 -6.73 7.92
CA VAL A 90 -5.98 -7.79 8.07
C VAL A 90 -4.57 -7.20 8.06
N MET A 91 -3.75 -7.55 9.06
CA MET A 91 -2.33 -7.19 9.09
C MET A 91 -1.61 -7.84 7.91
N LYS A 92 -0.97 -7.03 7.07
CA LYS A 92 -0.23 -7.49 5.90
C LYS A 92 1.28 -7.49 6.12
N ARG A 93 1.82 -6.40 6.68
CA ARG A 93 3.26 -6.21 6.82
C ARG A 93 3.62 -5.33 8.01
N THR A 94 4.84 -5.50 8.50
CA THR A 94 5.50 -4.55 9.40
C THR A 94 6.39 -3.64 8.55
N ALA A 95 6.32 -2.32 8.78
CA ALA A 95 7.12 -1.34 8.07
C ALA A 95 8.59 -1.38 8.51
N ALA A 96 9.50 -1.06 7.60
CA ALA A 96 10.87 -0.71 7.95
C ALA A 96 10.89 0.69 8.58
N LEU A 97 11.69 0.86 9.62
CA LEU A 97 11.84 2.12 10.34
C LEU A 97 13.24 2.69 10.11
N ASN A 98 13.32 3.97 9.74
CA ASN A 98 14.56 4.72 9.60
C ASN A 98 14.43 6.07 10.31
N GLY A 99 14.89 6.11 11.57
CA GLY A 99 14.67 7.25 12.46
C GLY A 99 13.19 7.50 12.69
N ASN A 100 12.72 8.69 12.30
CA ASN A 100 11.32 9.08 12.39
C ASN A 100 10.50 8.69 11.14
N ASN A 101 11.13 8.16 10.09
CA ASN A 101 10.45 7.75 8.88
C ASN A 101 10.12 6.26 8.92
N PHE A 102 9.05 5.87 8.22
CA PHE A 102 8.75 4.48 7.93
C PHE A 102 8.44 4.28 6.45
N GLU A 103 8.68 3.06 5.98
CA GLU A 103 8.34 2.61 4.64
C GLU A 103 7.81 1.17 4.69
N VAL A 104 6.74 0.90 3.96
CA VAL A 104 6.15 -0.45 3.87
C VAL A 104 5.70 -0.77 2.46
N TYR A 105 6.16 -1.90 1.92
CA TYR A 105 5.73 -2.38 0.62
C TYR A 105 4.24 -2.70 0.62
N ALA A 106 3.53 -2.26 -0.40
CA ALA A 106 2.07 -2.25 -0.44
C ALA A 106 1.48 -2.76 -1.77
N LYS A 107 2.25 -2.69 -2.88
CA LYS A 107 1.76 -2.95 -4.25
C LYS A 107 1.02 -4.27 -4.47
N ASP A 108 1.46 -5.36 -3.84
CA ASP A 108 0.87 -6.69 -4.01
C ASP A 108 -0.27 -6.98 -3.01
N VAL A 109 -0.45 -6.14 -2.00
CA VAL A 109 -1.47 -6.34 -0.95
C VAL A 109 -2.61 -5.33 -1.03
N ILE A 110 -2.42 -4.20 -1.71
CA ILE A 110 -3.47 -3.26 -2.12
C ILE A 110 -3.79 -3.57 -3.58
N VAL A 111 -4.94 -4.21 -3.80
CA VAL A 111 -5.32 -4.74 -5.13
C VAL A 111 -6.41 -3.90 -5.79
N SER A 112 -7.02 -2.99 -5.03
CA SER A 112 -7.98 -2.01 -5.52
C SER A 112 -7.77 -0.67 -4.84
N ALA A 113 -7.97 0.44 -5.55
CA ALA A 113 -8.02 1.77 -4.94
C ALA A 113 -9.19 1.94 -3.95
N SER A 114 -10.16 1.04 -3.98
CA SER A 114 -11.27 0.97 -3.01
C SER A 114 -10.93 0.21 -1.72
N ASP A 115 -9.74 -0.40 -1.62
CA ASP A 115 -9.35 -1.13 -0.41
C ASP A 115 -9.27 -0.20 0.80
N LYS A 116 -9.71 -0.69 1.95
CA LYS A 116 -9.54 0.04 3.22
C LYS A 116 -8.14 -0.19 3.73
N VAL A 117 -7.30 0.82 3.65
CA VAL A 117 -5.89 0.73 4.03
C VAL A 117 -5.62 1.61 5.24
N GLU A 118 -4.94 1.04 6.23
CA GLU A 118 -4.55 1.73 7.46
C GLU A 118 -3.09 1.45 7.78
N ILE A 119 -2.40 2.47 8.29
CA ILE A 119 -1.13 2.30 8.99
C ILE A 119 -1.39 2.36 10.49
N VAL A 120 -0.86 1.38 11.21
CA VAL A 120 -1.03 1.25 12.66
C VAL A 120 0.32 1.33 13.35
N GLY A 121 0.52 2.36 14.16
CA GLY A 121 1.68 2.52 15.03
C GLY A 121 1.41 1.93 16.41
N PHE A 122 2.41 1.28 17.00
CA PHE A 122 2.36 0.72 18.36
C PHE A 122 3.48 1.29 19.22
N ASP A 123 3.18 1.65 20.47
CA ASP A 123 4.21 1.95 21.47
C ASP A 123 4.81 0.67 22.07
N LYS A 124 5.78 0.82 22.99
CA LYS A 124 6.44 -0.32 23.67
C LYS A 124 5.51 -1.10 24.61
N TYR A 125 4.37 -0.53 25.00
CA TYR A 125 3.38 -1.16 25.86
C TYR A 125 2.25 -1.83 25.07
N GLY A 126 2.22 -1.65 23.75
CA GLY A 126 1.23 -2.23 22.85
C GLY A 126 0.01 -1.34 22.60
N ASN A 127 0.00 -0.08 23.08
CA ASN A 127 -1.05 0.87 22.69
C ASN A 127 -0.92 1.19 21.20
N GLU A 128 -2.05 1.36 20.51
CA GLU A 128 -2.07 1.57 19.06
C GLU A 128 -2.61 2.95 18.64
N LYS A 129 -2.12 3.46 17.51
CA LYS A 129 -2.68 4.61 16.78
C LYS A 129 -2.85 4.23 15.31
N ARG A 130 -4.07 4.31 14.81
CA ARG A 130 -4.44 4.01 13.42
C ARG A 130 -4.59 5.29 12.62
N VAL A 131 -4.06 5.29 11.40
CA VAL A 131 -4.23 6.38 10.44
C VAL A 131 -4.65 5.77 9.10
N PRO A 132 -5.80 6.18 8.53
CA PRO A 132 -6.21 5.73 7.21
C PRO A 132 -5.25 6.27 6.15
N VAL A 133 -5.04 5.47 5.11
CA VAL A 133 -4.23 5.87 3.95
C VAL A 133 -5.16 6.38 2.86
N THR A 134 -4.95 7.61 2.41
CA THR A 134 -5.61 8.13 1.21
C THR A 134 -4.99 7.48 -0.01
N ILE A 135 -5.78 6.69 -0.74
CA ILE A 135 -5.36 6.07 -2.01
C ILE A 135 -5.83 6.96 -3.16
N LYS A 136 -4.90 7.36 -4.02
CA LYS A 136 -5.18 8.07 -5.26
C LYS A 136 -5.09 7.10 -6.43
N GLU A 137 -6.06 7.16 -7.32
CA GLU A 137 -5.94 6.50 -8.61
C GLU A 137 -4.76 7.09 -9.39
N LYS A 138 -4.04 6.25 -10.14
CA LYS A 138 -3.01 6.74 -11.05
C LYS A 138 -3.70 7.50 -12.17
N GLU A 139 -3.32 8.75 -12.39
CA GLU A 139 -3.82 9.50 -13.56
C GLU A 139 -3.38 8.81 -14.86
N PRO A 140 -4.29 8.67 -15.84
CA PRO A 140 -3.94 8.11 -17.13
C PRO A 140 -2.93 9.01 -17.84
N GLU A 141 -2.02 8.39 -18.59
CA GLU A 141 -1.08 9.11 -19.42
C GLU A 141 -1.82 9.89 -20.51
N LYS A 142 -1.51 11.19 -20.60
CA LYS A 142 -1.99 11.99 -21.71
C LYS A 142 -1.26 11.55 -22.99
N ILE A 143 -2.00 10.90 -23.90
CA ILE A 143 -1.51 10.55 -25.23
C ILE A 143 -2.08 11.55 -26.24
N ASP A 144 -1.21 12.27 -26.93
CA ASP A 144 -1.57 13.07 -28.09
C ASP A 144 -1.20 12.27 -29.35
N LEU A 145 -2.16 12.08 -30.27
CA LEU A 145 -1.99 11.32 -31.51
C LEU A 145 -2.72 12.07 -32.62
N THR A 146 -2.02 12.42 -33.68
CA THR A 146 -2.59 12.97 -34.90
C THR A 146 -2.18 12.10 -36.07
N VAL A 147 -3.10 11.86 -37.00
CA VAL A 147 -2.87 11.00 -38.17
C VAL A 147 -3.14 11.83 -39.42
N ASN A 148 -2.16 11.89 -40.33
CA ASN A 148 -2.36 12.54 -41.62
C ASN A 148 -3.28 11.67 -42.49
N PRO A 149 -4.19 12.26 -43.29
CA PRO A 149 -4.96 11.49 -44.25
C PRO A 149 -4.06 10.68 -45.18
N TYR A 150 -4.39 9.41 -45.36
CA TYR A 150 -3.65 8.49 -46.21
C TYR A 150 -4.28 8.44 -47.59
N LYS A 151 -3.49 8.60 -48.65
CA LYS A 151 -3.96 8.38 -50.01
C LYS A 151 -3.71 6.92 -50.40
N LEU A 152 -4.71 6.29 -51.00
CA LEU A 152 -4.63 4.90 -51.40
C LEU A 152 -3.45 4.67 -52.35
N GLY A 153 -2.57 3.74 -51.98
CA GLY A 153 -1.35 3.42 -52.73
C GLY A 153 -0.08 4.15 -52.27
N ASP A 154 -0.18 5.12 -51.36
CA ASP A 154 1.00 5.75 -50.75
C ASP A 154 1.83 4.72 -49.95
N GLY A 155 3.14 4.97 -49.85
CA GLY A 155 4.06 4.10 -49.13
C GLY A 155 3.71 3.93 -47.66
N SER A 156 3.50 5.04 -46.95
CA SER A 156 3.35 5.06 -45.49
C SER A 156 2.26 5.99 -45.00
N ILE A 157 1.63 5.61 -43.89
CA ILE A 157 0.83 6.48 -43.03
C ILE A 157 1.77 7.22 -42.09
N THR A 158 1.55 8.52 -41.91
CA THR A 158 2.38 9.38 -41.04
C THR A 158 1.51 10.22 -40.12
N GLY A 159 2.13 10.78 -39.09
CA GLY A 159 1.46 11.68 -38.15
C GLY A 159 2.37 12.01 -36.98
N THR A 160 1.78 12.59 -35.93
CA THR A 160 2.51 12.96 -34.71
C THR A 160 1.99 12.24 -33.47
N VAL A 161 2.89 12.05 -32.50
CA VAL A 161 2.62 11.44 -31.21
C VAL A 161 3.29 12.22 -30.08
N SER A 162 2.75 12.11 -28.86
CA SER A 162 3.40 12.56 -27.64
C SER A 162 4.65 11.73 -27.31
N GLU A 163 5.61 12.31 -26.59
CA GLU A 163 6.94 11.72 -26.35
C GLU A 163 6.92 10.40 -25.57
N ASN A 164 5.87 10.14 -24.79
CA ASN A 164 5.69 8.90 -24.03
C ASN A 164 5.23 7.71 -24.88
N VAL A 165 4.89 7.91 -26.16
CA VAL A 165 4.50 6.84 -27.08
C VAL A 165 5.72 6.07 -27.55
N SER A 166 5.72 4.76 -27.32
CA SER A 166 6.82 3.86 -27.73
C SER A 166 6.69 3.39 -29.18
N TYR A 167 5.46 3.14 -29.65
CA TYR A 167 5.19 2.71 -31.02
C TYR A 167 3.73 2.93 -31.41
N VAL A 168 3.44 2.77 -32.69
CA VAL A 168 2.08 2.81 -33.23
C VAL A 168 1.74 1.52 -33.98
N THR A 169 0.45 1.21 -34.12
CA THR A 169 -0.05 0.12 -34.95
C THR A 169 -1.12 0.59 -35.92
N LEU A 170 -1.12 0.04 -37.13
CA LEU A 170 -2.24 0.07 -38.06
C LEU A 170 -3.11 -1.16 -37.79
N ASN A 171 -4.39 -0.93 -37.52
CA ASN A 171 -5.36 -1.97 -37.23
C ASN A 171 -6.50 -1.95 -38.24
N GLN A 172 -7.18 -3.09 -38.39
CA GLN A 172 -8.48 -3.20 -39.06
C GLN A 172 -9.43 -3.99 -38.15
N GLY A 173 -10.38 -3.29 -37.55
CA GLY A 173 -11.13 -3.84 -36.41
C GLY A 173 -10.18 -4.26 -35.28
N ALA A 174 -10.33 -5.49 -34.77
CA ALA A 174 -9.49 -6.03 -33.69
C ALA A 174 -8.11 -6.53 -34.14
N ASN A 175 -7.85 -6.60 -35.46
CA ASN A 175 -6.61 -7.17 -35.99
C ASN A 175 -5.53 -6.10 -36.15
N VAL A 176 -4.34 -6.36 -35.60
CA VAL A 176 -3.15 -5.56 -35.86
C VAL A 176 -2.55 -5.98 -37.21
N LEU A 177 -2.56 -5.08 -38.19
CA LEU A 177 -2.01 -5.33 -39.52
C LEU A 177 -0.52 -5.04 -39.60
N LYS A 178 -0.08 -3.95 -38.97
CA LYS A 178 1.32 -3.51 -39.02
C LYS A 178 1.71 -2.68 -37.81
N ARG A 179 2.94 -2.87 -37.33
CA ARG A 179 3.59 -1.99 -36.35
C ARG A 179 4.43 -0.94 -37.08
N GLY A 180 4.32 0.32 -36.66
CA GLY A 180 5.17 1.42 -37.13
C GLY A 180 6.18 1.88 -36.10
N GLU A 181 7.05 2.77 -36.56
CA GLU A 181 8.13 3.34 -35.76
C GLU A 181 7.79 4.77 -35.34
N VAL A 182 8.27 5.16 -34.16
CA VAL A 182 8.20 6.53 -33.63
C VAL A 182 9.61 7.10 -33.60
N LYS A 183 9.80 8.31 -34.13
CA LYS A 183 11.06 9.04 -34.14
C LYS A 183 10.81 10.49 -33.73
N GLY A 184 11.21 10.83 -32.50
CA GLY A 184 10.83 12.10 -31.88
C GLY A 184 9.31 12.18 -31.77
N SER A 185 8.72 13.29 -32.19
CA SER A 185 7.27 13.50 -32.19
C SER A 185 6.55 12.95 -33.43
N ASN A 186 7.24 12.28 -34.35
CA ASN A 186 6.65 11.77 -35.60
C ASN A 186 6.57 10.24 -35.59
N PHE A 187 5.58 9.69 -36.28
CA PHE A 187 5.54 8.25 -36.58
C PHE A 187 5.42 7.97 -38.08
N SER A 188 5.78 6.74 -38.47
CA SER A 188 5.55 6.21 -39.81
C SER A 188 5.17 4.73 -39.75
N ILE A 189 4.14 4.34 -40.49
CA ILE A 189 3.72 2.94 -40.69
C ILE A 189 3.67 2.66 -42.20
N TRP A 190 4.43 1.68 -42.68
CA TRP A 190 4.29 1.20 -44.06
C TRP A 190 2.88 0.63 -44.30
N ALA A 191 2.21 1.09 -45.35
CA ALA A 191 0.80 0.80 -45.60
C ALA A 191 0.49 0.38 -47.05
N GLN A 192 1.41 0.58 -48.00
CA GLN A 192 1.20 0.17 -49.38
C GLN A 192 0.98 -1.34 -49.49
N GLY A 193 -0.14 -1.73 -50.12
CA GLY A 193 -0.56 -3.12 -50.25
C GLY A 193 -1.17 -3.73 -48.98
N ILE A 194 -1.26 -2.97 -47.88
CA ILE A 194 -1.93 -3.35 -46.63
C ILE A 194 -3.28 -2.64 -46.54
N VAL A 195 -3.30 -1.33 -46.78
CA VAL A 195 -4.53 -0.55 -46.95
C VAL A 195 -4.90 -0.57 -48.43
N THR A 196 -5.90 -1.37 -48.79
CA THR A 196 -6.24 -1.64 -50.21
C THR A 196 -7.62 -1.13 -50.63
N GLU A 197 -8.44 -0.65 -49.71
CA GLU A 197 -9.82 -0.24 -49.98
C GLU A 197 -10.29 0.89 -49.04
N THR A 198 -11.32 1.62 -49.46
CA THR A 198 -12.04 2.59 -48.61
C THR A 198 -13.55 2.52 -48.91
N PRO A 199 -14.43 2.46 -47.89
CA PRO A 199 -14.10 2.44 -46.46
C PRO A 199 -13.63 1.04 -45.99
N GLY A 200 -12.60 0.98 -45.14
CA GLY A 200 -12.02 -0.29 -44.67
C GLY A 200 -11.86 -0.42 -43.14
N ASN A 201 -12.48 0.45 -42.35
CA ASN A 201 -12.43 0.44 -40.87
C ASN A 201 -11.01 0.37 -40.28
N TYR A 202 -10.11 1.18 -40.83
CA TYR A 202 -8.72 1.25 -40.38
C TYR A 202 -8.57 2.24 -39.22
N THR A 203 -7.74 1.89 -38.23
CA THR A 203 -7.40 2.78 -37.11
C THR A 203 -5.91 2.76 -36.84
N ILE A 204 -5.40 3.86 -36.26
CA ILE A 204 -4.04 3.97 -35.75
C ILE A 204 -4.11 3.98 -34.23
N VAL A 205 -3.36 3.08 -33.60
CA VAL A 205 -3.27 3.00 -32.14
C VAL A 205 -1.86 3.34 -31.70
N ALA A 206 -1.72 4.35 -30.84
CA ALA A 206 -0.48 4.67 -30.14
C ALA A 206 -0.39 3.85 -28.85
N HIS A 207 0.80 3.34 -28.54
CA HIS A 207 1.08 2.51 -27.36
C HIS A 207 2.23 3.12 -26.55
N THR A 208 2.01 3.38 -25.26
CA THR A 208 3.05 3.87 -24.34
C THR A 208 3.85 2.71 -23.75
N ALA A 209 4.97 3.01 -23.09
CA ALA A 209 5.79 1.99 -22.43
C ALA A 209 5.07 1.31 -21.24
N SER A 210 4.10 2.00 -20.64
CA SER A 210 3.28 1.47 -19.54
C SER A 210 2.12 0.59 -20.02
N GLY A 211 1.85 0.57 -21.33
CA GLY A 211 0.77 -0.20 -21.96
C GLY A 211 -0.52 0.58 -22.16
N GLU A 212 -0.56 1.88 -21.87
CA GLU A 212 -1.71 2.72 -22.19
C GLU A 212 -1.79 3.01 -23.70
N THR A 213 -3.01 3.18 -24.21
CA THR A 213 -3.25 3.30 -25.66
C THR A 213 -4.21 4.42 -26.02
N LYS A 214 -4.02 5.01 -27.20
CA LYS A 214 -4.99 5.91 -27.83
C LYS A 214 -5.22 5.52 -29.28
N GLU A 215 -6.48 5.40 -29.65
CA GLU A 215 -6.91 5.00 -31.00
C GLU A 215 -7.54 6.17 -31.75
N VAL A 216 -7.20 6.33 -33.03
CA VAL A 216 -7.77 7.34 -33.93
C VAL A 216 -8.11 6.68 -35.28
N PRO A 217 -9.27 6.97 -35.89
CA PRO A 217 -9.60 6.49 -37.23
C PRO A 217 -8.60 6.98 -38.28
N LEU A 218 -8.22 6.09 -39.20
CA LEU A 218 -7.45 6.46 -40.37
C LEU A 218 -8.40 6.97 -41.46
N VAL A 219 -8.20 8.21 -41.89
CA VAL A 219 -8.89 8.76 -43.06
C VAL A 219 -8.18 8.30 -44.32
N VAL A 220 -8.87 7.50 -45.14
CA VAL A 220 -8.33 6.97 -46.41
C VAL A 220 -9.01 7.65 -47.59
N ASN A 221 -8.22 8.34 -48.41
CA ASN A 221 -8.64 9.02 -49.62
C ASN A 221 -8.31 8.20 -50.87
N PRO A 222 -9.14 8.25 -51.93
CA PRO A 222 -8.85 7.62 -53.21
C PRO A 222 -7.59 8.14 -53.92
#